data_AF-A0AA35T8R3-F1
#
_entry.id   AF-A0AA35T8R3-F1
#
_cell.length_a   1.000
_cell.length_b   1.000
_cell.length_c   1.000
_cell.angle_alpha   90.00
_cell.angle_beta   90.00
_cell.angle_gamma   90.00
#
_symmetry.space_group_name_H-M   'P 1'
#
loop_
_entity.id
_entity.type
_entity.pdbx_description
1 polymer ?
#
loop_
_entity_poly.entity_id
_entity_poly.type
_entity_poly.pdbx_seq_one_letter_code
_entity_poly.pdbx_strand_id
1 'polypeptide(L)'
;MTWQLAEIFVPDATIRESLILFRQLVLGKPSMDEQQECVQTVEKVLPLALGRVYAQYLLPDGFKKAGVELVAGVRAGLKQRMMDVDWLDDETRKLSIEKLEAIQSRVAYPNMTFNDSFLNMLYGMYKFNKDQYVENFLEFINISVRQQFSLIYKPLDRNMWLDSPTSVNAYYIAVFNQISILEAIMRTPSFSDEWPLSVQYGALGMVLGHELTHGFDNNGRQYDKNGRKRMWWSKEAIEKFKERAQCFVKQYSHYEMFGIPVSY
;
A
#
# COMPACT_ATOMS: atom_id res chain seq x y z
N MET A 1 19.91 -21.03 -4.38
CA MET A 1 19.50 -20.97 -2.96
C MET A 1 20.59 -20.37 -2.07
N THR A 2 21.80 -20.93 -2.00
CA THR A 2 22.88 -20.43 -1.12
C THR A 2 23.29 -18.97 -1.39
N TRP A 3 23.37 -18.56 -2.66
CA TRP A 3 23.68 -17.18 -3.06
C TRP A 3 22.70 -16.15 -2.50
N GLN A 4 21.40 -16.44 -2.54
CA GLN A 4 20.35 -15.53 -2.05
C GLN A 4 20.40 -15.35 -0.53
N LEU A 5 20.75 -16.41 0.21
CA LEU A 5 20.96 -16.30 1.65
C LEU A 5 22.23 -15.51 1.95
N ALA A 6 23.33 -15.81 1.25
CA ALA A 6 24.57 -15.06 1.41
C ALA A 6 24.33 -13.57 1.19
N GLU A 7 23.64 -13.16 0.12
CA GLU A 7 23.29 -11.76 -0.18
C GLU A 7 22.55 -11.04 0.98
N ILE A 8 21.73 -11.76 1.74
CA ILE A 8 20.92 -11.20 2.82
C ILE A 8 21.72 -11.05 4.11
N PHE A 9 22.62 -11.98 4.41
CA PHE A 9 23.26 -12.10 5.73
C PHE A 9 24.75 -11.76 5.75
N VAL A 10 25.30 -11.13 4.70
CA VAL A 10 26.75 -10.83 4.62
C VAL A 10 27.20 -9.97 5.82
N PRO A 11 28.01 -10.52 6.74
CA PRO A 11 28.62 -9.73 7.82
C PRO A 11 29.99 -9.15 7.40
N ASP A 12 30.55 -9.62 6.29
CA ASP A 12 31.85 -9.20 5.77
C ASP A 12 31.75 -7.87 5.01
N ALA A 13 32.59 -6.90 5.39
CA ALA A 13 32.59 -5.56 4.80
C ALA A 13 32.91 -5.55 3.29
N THR A 14 33.84 -6.40 2.85
CA THR A 14 34.28 -6.48 1.45
C THR A 14 33.16 -7.01 0.54
N ILE A 15 32.41 -7.99 1.03
CA ILE A 15 31.26 -8.53 0.29
C ILE A 15 30.08 -7.55 0.35
N ARG A 16 29.88 -6.80 1.45
CA ARG A 16 28.86 -5.73 1.53
C ARG A 16 29.12 -4.64 0.48
N GLU A 17 30.36 -4.21 0.29
CA GLU A 17 30.74 -3.26 -0.76
C GLU A 17 30.44 -3.81 -2.16
N SER A 18 30.77 -5.08 -2.41
CA SER A 18 30.49 -5.75 -3.68
C SER A 18 28.98 -5.82 -3.98
N LEU A 19 28.15 -6.03 -2.95
CA LEU A 19 26.69 -6.03 -3.08
C LEU A 19 26.11 -4.62 -3.30
N ILE A 20 26.64 -3.60 -2.63
CA ILE A 20 26.25 -2.20 -2.87
C ILE A 20 26.54 -1.85 -4.33
N LEU A 21 27.74 -2.19 -4.82
CA LEU A 21 28.12 -1.96 -6.21
C LEU A 21 27.22 -2.72 -7.19
N PHE A 22 26.90 -3.98 -6.90
CA PHE A 22 25.96 -4.76 -7.71
C PHE A 22 24.57 -4.09 -7.76
N ARG A 23 24.03 -3.66 -6.62
CA ARG A 23 22.73 -2.97 -6.55
C ARG A 23 22.74 -1.64 -7.31
N GLN A 24 23.84 -0.90 -7.28
CA GLN A 24 24.01 0.33 -8.04
C GLN A 24 24.06 0.07 -9.55
N LEU A 25 24.95 -0.84 -9.99
CA LEU A 25 25.21 -1.08 -11.40
C LEU A 25 24.10 -1.85 -12.10
N VAL A 26 23.54 -2.86 -11.42
CA VAL A 26 22.57 -3.80 -12.03
C VAL A 26 21.13 -3.38 -11.75
N LEU A 27 20.83 -2.87 -10.55
CA LEU A 27 19.47 -2.48 -10.17
C LEU A 27 19.23 -0.97 -10.25
N GLY A 28 20.25 -0.16 -10.55
CA GLY A 28 20.16 1.30 -10.58
C GLY A 28 19.79 1.91 -9.22
N LYS A 29 19.99 1.18 -8.11
CA LYS A 29 19.60 1.65 -6.77
C LYS A 29 20.68 2.56 -6.18
N PRO A 30 20.32 3.74 -5.65
CA PRO A 30 21.29 4.60 -4.97
C PRO A 30 21.85 3.89 -3.73
N SER A 31 23.10 4.21 -3.36
CA SER A 31 23.64 3.77 -2.07
C SER A 31 22.91 4.48 -0.94
N MET A 32 22.61 3.73 0.11
CA MET A 32 22.09 4.27 1.36
C MET A 32 23.20 4.26 2.40
N ASP A 33 23.16 5.21 3.33
CA ASP A 33 24.04 5.13 4.49
C ASP A 33 23.58 4.01 5.44
N GLU A 34 24.45 3.64 6.36
CA GLU A 34 24.19 2.55 7.30
C GLU A 34 22.96 2.80 8.19
N GLN A 35 22.73 4.05 8.60
CA GLN A 35 21.60 4.39 9.46
C GLN A 35 20.27 4.18 8.71
N GLN A 36 20.21 4.61 7.45
CA GLN A 36 19.06 4.39 6.58
C GLN A 36 18.77 2.89 6.38
N GLU A 37 19.81 2.08 6.16
CA GLU A 37 19.65 0.62 6.05
C GLU A 37 19.12 -0.01 7.35
N CYS A 38 19.62 0.42 8.50
CA CYS A 38 19.13 -0.02 9.81
C CYS A 38 17.67 0.38 10.03
N VAL A 39 17.28 1.61 9.71
CA VAL A 39 15.89 2.09 9.84
C VAL A 39 14.95 1.30 8.93
N GLN A 40 15.32 1.06 7.67
CA GLN A 40 14.52 0.24 6.76
C GLN A 40 14.39 -1.22 7.24
N THR A 41 15.41 -1.74 7.93
CA THR A 41 15.34 -3.07 8.53
C THR A 41 14.36 -3.08 9.69
N VAL A 42 14.44 -2.10 10.59
CA VAL A 42 13.49 -1.98 11.72
C VAL A 42 12.06 -1.77 11.23
N GLU A 43 11.84 -0.99 10.17
CA GLU A 43 10.52 -0.81 9.55
C GLU A 43 9.92 -2.14 9.07
N LYS A 44 10.73 -3.03 8.49
CA LYS A 44 10.28 -4.36 8.06
C LYS A 44 10.04 -5.33 9.22
N VAL A 45 10.87 -5.26 10.26
CA VAL A 45 10.84 -6.19 11.40
C VAL A 45 9.74 -5.81 12.39
N LEU A 46 9.61 -4.51 12.69
CA LEU A 46 8.76 -3.95 13.74
C LEU A 46 7.87 -2.81 13.21
N PRO A 47 7.10 -3.01 12.11
CA PRO A 47 6.39 -1.92 11.42
C PRO A 47 5.43 -1.14 12.33
N LEU A 48 4.66 -1.83 13.19
CA LEU A 48 3.69 -1.17 14.06
C LEU A 48 4.33 -0.52 15.28
N ALA A 49 5.44 -1.07 15.80
CA ALA A 49 6.16 -0.42 16.89
C ALA A 49 6.84 0.87 16.39
N LEU A 50 7.49 0.82 15.21
CA LEU A 50 8.05 2.01 14.58
C LEU A 50 6.95 3.01 14.22
N GLY A 51 5.84 2.55 13.65
CA GLY A 51 4.67 3.37 13.34
C GLY A 51 4.10 4.09 14.56
N ARG A 52 4.06 3.44 15.73
CA ARG A 52 3.64 4.10 16.99
C ARG A 52 4.56 5.26 17.35
N VAL A 53 5.88 5.02 17.33
CA VAL A 53 6.87 6.06 17.64
C VAL A 53 6.72 7.20 16.64
N TYR A 54 6.68 6.88 15.35
CA TYR A 54 6.53 7.86 14.27
C TYR A 54 5.27 8.72 14.44
N ALA A 55 4.13 8.11 14.75
CA ALA A 55 2.87 8.79 15.02
C ALA A 55 2.94 9.73 16.23
N GLN A 56 3.56 9.28 17.34
CA GLN A 56 3.67 10.08 18.57
C GLN A 56 4.49 11.35 18.38
N TYR A 57 5.54 11.30 17.56
CA TYR A 57 6.43 12.44 17.36
C TYR A 57 5.92 13.45 16.34
N LEU A 58 5.07 13.04 15.40
CA LEU A 58 4.92 13.78 14.15
C LEU A 58 3.47 13.97 13.69
N LEU A 59 2.47 13.41 14.38
CA LEU A 59 1.07 13.65 14.04
C LEU A 59 0.42 14.66 14.99
N PRO A 60 0.03 15.84 14.50
CA PRO A 60 -0.85 16.75 15.22
C PRO A 60 -2.23 16.13 15.45
N ASP A 61 -2.91 16.60 16.49
CA ASP A 61 -4.32 16.27 16.73
C ASP A 61 -5.19 16.70 15.52
N GLY A 62 -6.15 15.86 15.13
CA GLY A 62 -7.08 16.17 14.04
C GLY A 62 -6.59 15.79 12.63
N PHE A 63 -5.32 15.46 12.45
CA PHE A 63 -4.75 15.12 11.13
C PHE A 63 -5.44 13.93 10.43
N LYS A 64 -5.73 12.87 11.21
CA LYS A 64 -6.47 11.70 10.74
C LYS A 64 -7.89 12.08 10.28
N LYS A 65 -8.52 13.06 10.92
CA LYS A 65 -9.87 13.55 10.58
C LYS A 65 -9.87 14.24 9.21
N ALA A 66 -8.89 15.11 8.96
CA ALA A 66 -8.76 15.79 7.67
C ALA A 66 -8.59 14.79 6.50
N GLY A 67 -7.77 13.75 6.69
CA GLY A 67 -7.66 12.66 5.72
C GLY A 67 -8.98 11.91 5.47
N VAL A 68 -9.74 11.62 6.52
CA VAL A 68 -11.06 10.98 6.41
C VAL A 68 -12.05 11.85 5.62
N GLU A 69 -12.07 13.17 5.87
CA GLU A 69 -12.91 14.13 5.16
C GLU A 69 -12.53 14.22 3.67
N LEU A 70 -11.23 14.25 3.36
CA LEU A 70 -10.75 14.27 1.98
C LEU A 70 -11.16 13.00 1.22
N VAL A 71 -11.05 11.82 1.86
CA VAL A 71 -11.53 10.55 1.30
C VAL A 71 -13.03 10.60 1.01
N ALA A 72 -13.83 11.16 1.92
CA ALA A 72 -15.26 11.29 1.71
C ALA A 72 -15.60 12.18 0.50
N GLY A 73 -14.91 13.32 0.36
CA GLY A 73 -15.08 14.23 -0.77
C GLY A 73 -14.70 13.61 -2.11
N VAL A 74 -13.54 12.94 -2.19
CA VAL A 74 -13.09 12.24 -3.41
C VAL A 74 -14.06 11.11 -3.78
N ARG A 75 -14.53 10.33 -2.79
CA ARG A 75 -15.55 9.30 -3.01
C ARG A 75 -16.84 9.89 -3.58
N ALA A 76 -17.30 11.03 -3.07
CA ALA A 76 -18.49 11.71 -3.58
C ALA A 76 -18.30 12.17 -5.04
N GLY A 77 -17.14 12.73 -5.37
CA GLY A 77 -16.79 13.10 -6.76
C GLY A 77 -16.77 11.89 -7.71
N LEU A 78 -16.18 10.78 -7.29
CA LEU A 78 -16.16 9.54 -8.08
C LEU A 78 -17.57 8.96 -8.25
N LYS A 79 -18.40 9.00 -7.20
CA LYS A 79 -19.81 8.58 -7.27
C LYS A 79 -20.58 9.40 -8.31
N GLN A 80 -20.43 10.72 -8.29
CA GLN A 80 -21.06 11.59 -9.29
C GLN A 80 -20.57 11.24 -10.70
N ARG A 81 -19.26 11.05 -10.89
CA ARG A 81 -18.71 10.64 -12.19
C ARG A 81 -19.29 9.30 -12.67
N MET A 82 -19.46 8.33 -11.77
CA MET A 82 -20.10 7.05 -12.09
C MET A 82 -21.59 7.19 -12.43
N MET A 83 -22.29 8.19 -11.91
CA MET A 83 -23.67 8.50 -12.33
C MET A 83 -23.72 9.08 -13.74
N ASP A 84 -22.71 9.85 -14.13
CA ASP A 84 -22.73 10.63 -15.38
C ASP A 84 -22.17 9.87 -16.60
N VAL A 85 -21.44 8.76 -16.41
CA VAL A 85 -20.88 8.02 -17.55
C VAL A 85 -21.96 7.38 -18.41
N ASP A 86 -21.87 7.51 -19.73
CA ASP A 86 -22.86 7.04 -20.71
C ASP A 86 -22.74 5.55 -21.07
N TRP A 87 -21.68 4.89 -20.60
CA TRP A 87 -21.29 3.57 -21.09
C TRP A 87 -21.67 2.43 -20.17
N LEU A 88 -21.94 2.72 -18.89
CA LEU A 88 -22.50 1.74 -17.96
C LEU A 88 -24.01 1.62 -18.18
N ASP A 89 -24.50 0.39 -18.29
CA ASP A 89 -25.92 0.13 -18.08
C ASP A 89 -26.33 0.41 -16.62
N ASP A 90 -27.63 0.60 -16.40
CA ASP A 90 -28.17 1.03 -15.11
C ASP A 90 -27.86 0.05 -13.97
N GLU A 91 -27.89 -1.25 -14.24
CA GLU A 91 -27.61 -2.28 -13.22
C GLU A 91 -26.13 -2.28 -12.84
N THR A 92 -25.24 -2.27 -13.83
CA THR A 92 -23.78 -2.20 -13.58
C THR A 92 -23.40 -0.90 -12.88
N ARG A 93 -24.04 0.22 -13.23
CA ARG A 93 -23.88 1.51 -12.55
C ARG A 93 -24.28 1.42 -11.09
N LYS A 94 -25.48 0.91 -10.80
CA LYS A 94 -25.99 0.73 -9.43
C LYS A 94 -25.04 -0.14 -8.60
N LEU A 95 -24.65 -1.30 -9.11
CA LEU A 95 -23.73 -2.21 -8.42
C LEU A 95 -22.35 -1.58 -8.21
N SER A 96 -21.89 -0.74 -9.14
CA SER A 96 -20.60 -0.04 -9.00
C SER A 96 -20.64 1.02 -7.91
N ILE A 97 -21.75 1.75 -7.79
CA ILE A 97 -21.99 2.70 -6.69
C ILE A 97 -22.07 1.96 -5.35
N GLU A 98 -22.81 0.84 -5.28
CA GLU A 98 -22.87 0.01 -4.06
C GLU A 98 -21.48 -0.48 -3.63
N LYS A 99 -20.63 -0.85 -4.60
CA LYS A 99 -19.26 -1.24 -4.32
C LYS A 99 -18.43 -0.06 -3.80
N LEU A 100 -18.51 1.11 -4.44
CA LEU A 100 -17.79 2.32 -4.06
C LEU A 100 -18.14 2.76 -2.63
N GLU A 101 -19.42 2.71 -2.27
CA GLU A 101 -19.91 3.03 -0.92
C GLU A 101 -19.47 2.00 0.12
N ALA A 102 -19.34 0.73 -0.28
CA ALA A 102 -18.84 -0.33 0.58
C ALA A 102 -17.31 -0.32 0.75
N ILE A 103 -16.57 0.55 0.04
CA ILE A 103 -15.11 0.64 0.20
C ILE A 103 -14.78 1.16 1.60
N GLN A 104 -14.13 0.31 2.40
CA GLN A 104 -13.62 0.71 3.72
C GLN A 104 -12.38 1.60 3.56
N SER A 105 -12.31 2.67 4.34
CA SER A 105 -11.17 3.59 4.33
C SER A 105 -10.38 3.48 5.61
N ARG A 106 -9.08 3.24 5.47
CA ARG A 106 -8.13 3.26 6.58
C ARG A 106 -7.14 4.39 6.39
N VAL A 107 -6.92 5.16 7.44
CA VAL A 107 -6.17 6.41 7.38
C VAL A 107 -5.12 6.42 8.49
N ALA A 108 -3.89 6.77 8.09
CA ALA A 108 -2.66 6.85 8.87
C ALA A 108 -2.15 5.50 9.40
N TYR A 109 -2.82 4.93 10.41
CA TYR A 109 -2.35 3.73 11.11
C TYR A 109 -3.51 2.88 11.67
N PRO A 110 -3.29 1.57 11.90
CA PRO A 110 -4.25 0.73 12.60
C PRO A 110 -4.47 1.20 14.04
N ASN A 111 -5.70 1.14 14.54
CA ASN A 111 -5.98 1.52 15.94
C ASN A 111 -5.18 0.67 16.95
N MET A 112 -4.82 -0.56 16.59
CA MET A 112 -4.01 -1.45 17.42
C MET A 112 -2.56 -0.99 17.61
N THR A 113 -2.08 -0.03 16.81
CA THR A 113 -0.75 0.59 16.95
C THR A 113 -0.53 1.19 18.35
N PHE A 114 -1.59 1.65 19.02
CA PHE A 114 -1.52 2.24 20.37
C PHE A 114 -2.01 1.28 21.48
N ASN A 115 -2.21 0.00 21.16
CA ASN A 115 -2.61 -1.01 22.14
C ASN A 115 -1.37 -1.79 22.62
N ASP A 116 -0.94 -1.51 23.86
CA ASP A 116 0.23 -2.14 24.47
C ASP A 116 0.14 -3.67 24.48
N SER A 117 -1.02 -4.22 24.88
CA SER A 117 -1.24 -5.67 24.92
C SER A 117 -1.11 -6.30 23.54
N PHE A 118 -1.60 -5.63 22.49
CA PHE A 118 -1.49 -6.11 21.12
C PHE A 118 -0.03 -6.09 20.63
N LEU A 119 0.70 -4.99 20.83
CA LEU A 119 2.10 -4.91 20.42
C LEU A 119 2.97 -5.92 21.19
N ASN A 120 2.74 -6.10 22.49
CA ASN A 120 3.44 -7.09 23.30
C ASN A 120 3.11 -8.53 22.86
N MET A 121 1.87 -8.82 22.47
CA MET A 121 1.51 -10.12 21.88
C MET A 121 2.22 -10.34 20.54
N LEU A 122 2.26 -9.31 19.69
CA LEU A 122 2.86 -9.39 18.35
C LEU A 122 4.38 -9.58 18.41
N TYR A 123 5.05 -8.84 19.30
CA TYR A 123 6.50 -8.77 19.36
C TYR A 123 7.15 -9.50 20.55
N GLY A 124 6.37 -9.98 21.52
CA GLY A 124 6.90 -10.57 22.76
C GLY A 124 7.64 -11.90 22.59
N MET A 125 7.53 -12.54 21.42
CA MET A 125 8.31 -13.74 21.10
C MET A 125 9.73 -13.43 20.63
N TYR A 126 9.99 -12.21 20.14
CA TYR A 126 11.33 -11.83 19.66
C TYR A 126 12.23 -11.48 20.85
N LYS A 127 13.43 -12.07 20.88
CA LYS A 127 14.45 -11.78 21.88
C LYS A 127 15.69 -11.27 21.17
N PHE A 128 15.80 -9.95 21.07
CA PHE A 128 16.94 -9.33 20.40
C PHE A 128 18.12 -9.13 21.36
N ASN A 129 19.33 -9.42 20.87
CA ASN A 129 20.58 -9.11 21.53
C ASN A 129 21.31 -8.01 20.74
N LYS A 130 21.62 -6.89 21.39
CA LYS A 130 22.26 -5.72 20.76
C LYS A 130 23.60 -6.03 20.07
N ASP A 131 24.29 -7.09 20.49
CA ASP A 131 25.61 -7.46 19.98
C ASP A 131 25.55 -8.55 18.88
N GLN A 132 24.34 -9.01 18.50
CA GLN A 132 24.13 -10.17 17.61
C GLN A 132 23.15 -9.86 16.47
N TYR A 133 23.54 -8.99 15.54
CA TYR A 133 22.66 -8.54 14.45
C TYR A 133 22.17 -9.69 13.55
N VAL A 134 23.07 -10.58 13.11
CA VAL A 134 22.73 -11.67 12.18
C VAL A 134 21.80 -12.66 12.85
N GLU A 135 22.07 -13.03 14.10
CA GLU A 135 21.25 -13.94 14.89
C GLU A 135 19.86 -13.36 15.16
N ASN A 136 19.77 -12.07 15.47
CA ASN A 136 18.49 -11.37 15.63
C ASN A 136 17.63 -11.47 14.37
N PHE A 137 18.24 -11.26 13.20
CA PHE A 137 17.51 -11.28 11.94
C PHE A 137 17.09 -12.70 11.54
N LEU A 138 17.95 -13.70 11.77
CA LEU A 138 17.61 -15.12 11.57
C LEU A 138 16.46 -15.57 12.49
N GLU A 139 16.50 -15.18 13.76
CA GLU A 139 15.43 -15.48 14.72
C GLU A 139 14.11 -14.81 14.30
N PHE A 140 14.18 -13.54 13.85
CA PHE A 140 13.02 -12.86 13.28
C PHE A 140 12.42 -13.64 12.10
N ILE A 141 13.24 -14.05 11.13
CA ILE A 141 12.77 -14.81 9.96
C ILE A 141 12.11 -16.12 10.40
N ASN A 142 12.74 -16.88 11.31
CA ASN A 142 12.20 -18.15 11.80
C ASN A 142 10.83 -17.98 12.48
N ILE A 143 10.70 -17.01 13.38
CA ILE A 143 9.43 -16.71 14.06
C ILE A 143 8.38 -16.22 13.06
N SER A 144 8.73 -15.30 12.17
CA SER A 144 7.81 -14.72 11.17
C SER A 144 7.29 -15.78 10.21
N VAL A 145 8.14 -16.70 9.74
CA VAL A 145 7.73 -17.82 8.90
C VAL A 145 6.74 -18.73 9.64
N ARG A 146 7.01 -19.08 10.91
CA ARG A 146 6.09 -19.88 11.74
C ARG A 146 4.75 -19.18 11.96
N GLN A 147 4.75 -17.87 12.21
CA GLN A 147 3.54 -17.08 12.35
C GLN A 147 2.72 -17.11 11.06
N GLN A 148 3.34 -16.91 9.89
CA GLN A 148 2.66 -16.98 8.60
C GLN A 148 2.04 -18.36 8.35
N PHE A 149 2.79 -19.44 8.62
CA PHE A 149 2.24 -20.80 8.52
C PHE A 149 1.05 -21.04 9.47
N SER A 150 1.04 -20.41 10.65
CA SER A 150 -0.07 -20.51 11.60
C SER A 150 -1.38 -19.87 11.11
N LEU A 151 -1.32 -19.04 10.06
CA LEU A 151 -2.49 -18.35 9.49
C LEU A 151 -3.25 -19.22 8.47
N ILE A 152 -2.66 -20.31 7.95
CA ILE A 152 -3.24 -21.11 6.86
C ILE A 152 -4.66 -21.62 7.16
N TYR A 153 -4.94 -21.96 8.41
CA TYR A 153 -6.23 -22.49 8.85
C TYR A 153 -7.09 -21.46 9.59
N LYS A 154 -6.63 -20.21 9.68
CA LYS A 154 -7.38 -19.14 10.34
C LYS A 154 -8.27 -18.41 9.33
N PRO A 155 -9.42 -17.88 9.79
CA PRO A 155 -10.21 -17.00 8.94
C PRO A 155 -9.38 -15.78 8.55
N LEU A 156 -9.65 -15.27 7.36
CA LEU A 156 -9.02 -14.09 6.82
C LEU A 156 -9.27 -12.89 7.74
N ASP A 157 -8.21 -12.35 8.33
CA ASP A 157 -8.30 -11.13 9.12
C ASP A 157 -8.49 -9.93 8.20
N ARG A 158 -9.75 -9.47 8.11
CA ARG A 158 -10.09 -8.30 7.31
C ARG A 158 -9.52 -7.01 7.91
N ASN A 159 -9.03 -7.00 9.15
CA ASN A 159 -8.39 -5.84 9.81
C ASN A 159 -6.89 -5.70 9.50
N MET A 160 -6.34 -6.56 8.64
CA MET A 160 -4.92 -6.55 8.28
C MET A 160 -4.52 -5.32 7.45
N TRP A 161 -3.32 -4.81 7.69
CA TRP A 161 -2.62 -3.83 6.86
C TRP A 161 -1.45 -4.51 6.16
N LEU A 162 -1.18 -4.12 4.91
CA LEU A 162 -0.13 -4.74 4.09
C LEU A 162 1.22 -4.08 4.25
N ASP A 163 1.25 -2.86 4.78
CA ASP A 163 2.45 -2.04 4.81
C ASP A 163 2.54 -1.28 6.15
N SER A 164 3.75 -0.82 6.46
CA SER A 164 4.02 -0.03 7.67
C SER A 164 3.34 1.33 7.60
N PRO A 165 2.80 1.87 8.71
CA PRO A 165 2.35 3.26 8.75
C PRO A 165 3.42 4.27 8.28
N THR A 166 4.70 3.93 8.43
CA THR A 166 5.84 4.77 8.05
C THR A 166 6.22 4.70 6.56
N SER A 167 5.62 3.79 5.79
CA SER A 167 5.84 3.71 4.35
C SER A 167 5.13 4.88 3.65
N VAL A 168 5.83 5.55 2.72
CA VAL A 168 5.25 6.62 1.90
C VAL A 168 4.44 5.98 0.77
N ASN A 169 3.25 5.49 1.11
CA ASN A 169 2.41 4.74 0.17
C ASN A 169 0.90 4.83 0.49
N ALA A 170 0.08 4.48 -0.49
CA ALA A 170 -1.33 4.15 -0.33
C ALA A 170 -1.64 2.91 -1.19
N TYR A 171 -2.69 2.17 -0.85
CA TYR A 171 -3.04 0.97 -1.61
C TYR A 171 -4.51 0.58 -1.49
N TYR A 172 -5.01 -0.11 -2.51
CA TYR A 172 -6.29 -0.79 -2.54
C TYR A 172 -6.15 -2.32 -2.47
N ILE A 173 -7.00 -2.96 -1.68
CA ILE A 173 -7.06 -4.42 -1.54
C ILE A 173 -8.41 -4.93 -2.03
N ALA A 174 -8.40 -5.59 -3.19
CA ALA A 174 -9.62 -6.08 -3.83
C ALA A 174 -10.42 -7.09 -2.99
N VAL A 175 -9.74 -8.00 -2.28
CA VAL A 175 -10.38 -9.02 -1.44
C VAL A 175 -11.03 -8.47 -0.17
N PHE A 176 -10.67 -7.23 0.22
CA PHE A 176 -11.26 -6.52 1.35
C PHE A 176 -12.22 -5.42 0.92
N ASN A 177 -12.18 -5.02 -0.36
CA ASN A 177 -12.81 -3.79 -0.85
C ASN A 177 -12.43 -2.62 0.06
N GLN A 178 -11.13 -2.36 0.17
CA GLN A 178 -10.57 -1.43 1.16
C GLN A 178 -9.46 -0.60 0.53
N ILE A 179 -9.43 0.69 0.84
CA ILE A 179 -8.26 1.55 0.65
C ILE A 179 -7.56 1.78 1.99
N SER A 180 -6.23 1.85 1.96
CA SER A 180 -5.42 2.26 3.11
C SER A 180 -4.47 3.36 2.69
N ILE A 181 -4.45 4.44 3.47
CA ILE A 181 -3.57 5.58 3.28
C ILE A 181 -2.68 5.62 4.50
N LEU A 182 -1.38 5.42 4.28
CA LEU A 182 -0.42 5.31 5.36
C LEU A 182 -0.08 6.68 5.90
N GLU A 183 0.47 6.74 7.11
CA GLU A 183 0.74 8.00 7.76
C GLU A 183 1.78 8.83 7.01
N ALA A 184 2.86 8.19 6.55
CA ALA A 184 3.98 8.90 5.95
C ALA A 184 3.66 9.56 4.60
N ILE A 185 2.70 9.03 3.81
CA ILE A 185 2.25 9.69 2.57
C ILE A 185 1.38 10.92 2.85
N MET A 186 0.73 10.97 4.00
CA MET A 186 -0.04 12.13 4.41
C MET A 186 0.90 13.17 5.00
N ARG A 187 1.88 13.66 4.26
CA ARG A 187 2.80 14.72 4.69
C ARG A 187 3.24 15.54 3.50
N THR A 188 3.87 16.68 3.72
CA THR A 188 4.51 17.44 2.64
C THR A 188 5.51 16.55 1.89
N PRO A 189 5.48 16.51 0.54
CA PRO A 189 4.77 17.39 -0.40
C PRO A 189 3.34 16.98 -0.78
N SER A 190 2.81 15.89 -0.22
CA SER A 190 1.50 15.34 -0.61
C SER A 190 0.32 15.91 0.17
N PHE A 191 0.52 16.33 1.43
CA PHE A 191 -0.57 16.82 2.28
C PHE A 191 -0.10 17.77 3.40
N SER A 192 -0.94 18.77 3.67
CA SER A 192 -1.00 19.56 4.89
C SER A 192 -2.44 20.04 5.03
N ASP A 193 -2.95 20.01 6.25
CA ASP A 193 -4.29 20.49 6.61
C ASP A 193 -4.42 22.02 6.53
N GLU A 194 -3.31 22.74 6.53
CA GLU A 194 -3.24 24.20 6.35
C GLU A 194 -3.33 24.62 4.87
N TRP A 195 -3.15 23.70 3.92
CA TRP A 195 -3.17 24.04 2.49
C TRP A 195 -4.58 24.33 1.98
N PRO A 196 -4.72 25.16 0.93
CA PRO A 196 -6.01 25.32 0.25
C PRO A 196 -6.56 23.97 -0.20
N LEU A 197 -7.88 23.79 -0.10
CA LEU A 197 -8.53 22.52 -0.50
C LEU A 197 -8.17 22.12 -1.94
N SER A 198 -8.07 23.06 -2.88
CA SER A 198 -7.63 22.77 -4.26
C SER A 198 -6.29 22.03 -4.33
N VAL A 199 -5.33 22.41 -3.48
CA VAL A 199 -4.02 21.75 -3.39
C VAL A 199 -4.15 20.39 -2.71
N GLN A 200 -4.92 20.29 -1.62
CA GLN A 200 -5.16 19.01 -0.94
C GLN A 200 -5.82 17.99 -1.87
N TYR A 201 -6.82 18.40 -2.66
CA TYR A 201 -7.48 17.55 -3.66
C TYR A 201 -6.57 17.22 -4.84
N GLY A 202 -5.71 18.15 -5.28
CA GLY A 202 -4.77 17.93 -6.37
C GLY A 202 -3.59 17.01 -6.02
N ALA A 203 -3.14 17.03 -4.76
CA ALA A 203 -2.06 16.20 -4.26
C ALA A 203 -2.61 14.90 -3.66
N LEU A 204 -2.84 14.82 -2.35
CA LEU A 204 -3.35 13.61 -1.70
C LEU A 204 -4.69 13.16 -2.31
N GLY A 205 -5.60 14.08 -2.65
CA GLY A 205 -6.89 13.71 -3.25
C GLY A 205 -6.77 12.95 -4.58
N MET A 206 -5.74 13.22 -5.38
CA MET A 206 -5.44 12.45 -6.60
C MET A 206 -5.04 11.01 -6.24
N VAL A 207 -4.18 10.83 -5.23
CA VAL A 207 -3.79 9.51 -4.72
C VAL A 207 -5.03 8.75 -4.19
N LEU A 208 -5.90 9.43 -3.45
CA LEU A 208 -7.16 8.82 -2.99
C LEU A 208 -8.07 8.40 -4.14
N GLY A 209 -8.13 9.22 -5.19
CA GLY A 209 -8.87 8.90 -6.42
C GLY A 209 -8.27 7.67 -7.10
N HIS A 210 -6.95 7.61 -7.21
CA HIS A 210 -6.21 6.46 -7.74
C HIS A 210 -6.59 5.17 -7.00
N GLU A 211 -6.50 5.15 -5.67
CA GLU A 211 -6.84 3.97 -4.87
C GLU A 211 -8.31 3.56 -4.97
N LEU A 212 -9.24 4.54 -5.01
CA LEU A 212 -10.65 4.23 -5.22
C LEU A 212 -10.91 3.64 -6.61
N THR A 213 -10.20 4.13 -7.64
CA THR A 213 -10.33 3.61 -9.02
C THR A 213 -9.75 2.21 -9.19
N HIS A 214 -8.79 1.78 -8.37
CA HIS A 214 -8.36 0.37 -8.33
C HIS A 214 -9.49 -0.60 -7.97
N GLY A 215 -10.57 -0.13 -7.35
CA GLY A 215 -11.81 -0.92 -7.21
C GLY A 215 -12.48 -1.27 -8.53
N PHE A 216 -12.17 -0.57 -9.62
CA PHE A 216 -12.90 -0.63 -10.89
C PHE A 216 -11.99 -0.79 -12.12
N ASP A 217 -10.69 -0.93 -11.92
CA ASP A 217 -9.74 -1.22 -13.00
C ASP A 217 -9.93 -2.64 -13.57
N ASN A 218 -9.04 -3.04 -14.48
CA ASN A 218 -9.08 -4.35 -15.14
C ASN A 218 -9.07 -5.56 -14.17
N ASN A 219 -8.46 -5.40 -12.98
CA ASN A 219 -8.41 -6.41 -11.93
C ASN A 219 -9.52 -6.21 -10.90
N GLY A 220 -9.66 -5.00 -10.36
CA GLY A 220 -10.61 -4.64 -9.32
C GLY A 220 -12.06 -4.90 -9.69
N ARG A 221 -12.44 -4.63 -10.95
CA ARG A 221 -13.80 -4.91 -11.44
C ARG A 221 -14.21 -6.38 -11.34
N GLN A 222 -13.26 -7.31 -11.19
CA GLN A 222 -13.55 -8.74 -11.07
C GLN A 222 -14.01 -9.12 -9.65
N TYR A 223 -13.95 -8.19 -8.69
CA TYR A 223 -14.33 -8.42 -7.30
C TYR A 223 -15.59 -7.62 -6.95
N ASP A 224 -16.55 -8.24 -6.27
CA ASP A 224 -17.75 -7.56 -5.80
C ASP A 224 -17.48 -6.67 -4.56
N LYS A 225 -18.54 -6.02 -4.05
CA LYS A 225 -18.48 -5.19 -2.83
C LYS A 225 -17.99 -5.90 -1.57
N ASN A 226 -18.03 -7.24 -1.54
CA ASN A 226 -17.58 -8.06 -0.42
C ASN A 226 -16.15 -8.60 -0.64
N GLY A 227 -15.52 -8.28 -1.77
CA GLY A 227 -14.21 -8.77 -2.17
C GLY A 227 -14.22 -10.19 -2.75
N ARG A 228 -15.36 -10.67 -3.25
CA ARG A 228 -15.48 -11.99 -3.89
C ARG A 228 -15.25 -11.87 -5.39
N LYS A 229 -14.36 -12.70 -5.94
CA LYS A 229 -14.13 -12.75 -7.39
C LYS A 229 -15.35 -13.35 -8.10
N ARG A 230 -16.09 -12.56 -8.86
CA ARG A 230 -17.25 -12.99 -9.65
C ARG A 230 -17.52 -12.02 -10.80
N MET A 231 -18.27 -12.47 -11.80
CA MET A 231 -18.77 -11.58 -12.85
C MET A 231 -20.05 -10.91 -12.36
N TRP A 232 -19.99 -9.61 -12.06
CA TRP A 232 -21.12 -8.80 -11.58
C TRP A 232 -21.42 -7.58 -12.46
N TRP A 233 -20.67 -7.43 -13.55
CA TRP A 233 -20.98 -6.49 -14.64
C TRP A 233 -21.71 -7.23 -15.75
N SER A 234 -22.57 -6.52 -16.48
CA SER A 234 -23.14 -7.03 -17.73
C SER A 234 -22.03 -7.30 -18.77
N LYS A 235 -22.34 -8.10 -19.80
CA LYS A 235 -21.38 -8.36 -20.88
C LYS A 235 -21.12 -7.09 -21.68
N GLU A 236 -22.15 -6.28 -21.86
CA GLU A 236 -22.16 -5.02 -22.58
C GLU A 236 -21.25 -3.99 -21.89
N ALA A 237 -21.34 -3.85 -20.57
CA ALA A 237 -20.47 -2.96 -19.79
C ALA A 237 -19.01 -3.43 -19.82
N ILE A 238 -18.76 -4.74 -19.76
CA ILE A 238 -17.41 -5.30 -19.87
C ILE A 238 -16.79 -4.98 -21.23
N GLU A 239 -17.54 -5.10 -22.31
CA GLU A 239 -17.03 -4.83 -23.65
C GLU A 239 -16.76 -3.34 -23.85
N LYS A 240 -17.69 -2.47 -23.43
CA LYS A 240 -17.50 -1.01 -23.43
C LYS A 240 -16.31 -0.55 -22.56
N PHE A 241 -16.05 -1.25 -21.45
CA PHE A 241 -14.87 -1.01 -20.61
C PHE A 241 -13.58 -1.36 -21.35
N LYS A 242 -13.52 -2.54 -21.98
CA LYS A 242 -12.33 -2.97 -22.74
C LYS A 242 -12.05 -2.01 -23.90
N GLU A 243 -13.08 -1.61 -24.64
CA GLU A 243 -12.96 -0.64 -25.73
C GLU A 243 -12.32 0.67 -25.24
N ARG A 244 -12.78 1.21 -24.11
CA ARG A 244 -12.23 2.43 -23.50
C ARG A 244 -10.82 2.22 -22.96
N ALA A 245 -10.56 1.09 -22.29
CA ALA A 245 -9.24 0.73 -21.78
C ALA A 245 -8.20 0.65 -22.92
N GLN A 246 -8.62 0.22 -24.12
CA GLN A 246 -7.74 0.17 -25.29
C GLN A 246 -7.20 1.55 -25.70
N CYS A 247 -7.93 2.64 -25.42
CA CYS A 247 -7.43 4.00 -25.64
C CYS A 247 -6.19 4.27 -24.78
N PHE A 248 -6.20 3.88 -23.51
CA PHE A 248 -5.04 4.00 -22.62
C PHE A 248 -3.91 3.05 -23.01
N VAL A 249 -4.22 1.81 -23.37
CA VAL A 249 -3.20 0.87 -23.88
C VAL A 249 -2.46 1.50 -25.06
N LYS A 250 -3.21 2.02 -26.05
CA LYS A 250 -2.63 2.74 -27.18
C LYS A 250 -1.86 3.97 -26.73
N GLN A 251 -2.41 4.82 -25.87
CA GLN A 251 -1.74 6.03 -25.41
C GLN A 251 -0.36 5.72 -24.81
N TYR A 252 -0.32 4.80 -23.85
CA TYR A 252 0.91 4.48 -23.12
C TYR A 252 1.90 3.65 -23.94
N SER A 253 1.45 2.89 -24.94
CA SER A 253 2.35 2.15 -25.84
C SER A 253 3.16 3.04 -26.80
N HIS A 254 2.80 4.31 -26.96
CA HIS A 254 3.58 5.27 -27.76
C HIS A 254 4.68 5.97 -26.96
N TYR A 255 4.74 5.77 -25.63
CA TYR A 255 5.79 6.36 -24.83
C TYR A 255 7.07 5.55 -24.91
N GLU A 256 8.19 6.25 -24.99
CA GLU A 256 9.53 5.69 -24.91
C GLU A 256 10.26 6.30 -23.70
N MET A 257 11.04 5.49 -23.00
CA MET A 257 11.93 5.92 -21.94
C MET A 257 13.34 5.50 -22.32
N PHE A 258 14.25 6.48 -22.43
CA PHE A 258 15.63 6.25 -22.90
C PHE A 258 15.71 5.53 -24.27
N GLY A 259 14.75 5.80 -25.17
CA GLY A 259 14.65 5.17 -26.49
C GLY A 259 14.12 3.74 -26.48
N ILE A 260 13.60 3.26 -25.34
CA ILE A 260 12.98 1.94 -25.19
C ILE A 260 11.46 2.13 -25.02
N PRO A 261 10.61 1.46 -25.80
CA PRO A 261 9.17 1.49 -25.61
C PRO A 261 8.78 1.08 -24.17
N VAL A 262 7.88 1.85 -23.56
CA VAL A 262 7.42 1.61 -22.18
C VAL A 262 6.51 0.38 -22.07
N SER A 263 5.88 -0.04 -23.17
CA SER A 263 5.02 -1.23 -23.21
C SER A 263 5.79 -2.50 -23.62
N TYR A 264 5.66 -3.55 -22.81
CA TYR A 264 6.00 -4.95 -23.16
C TYR A 264 4.79 -5.68 -23.73
#